data_AF-A0A5D2HHM0-F1
#
_entry.id   AF-A0A5D2HHM0-F1
#
_cell.length_a   1.000
_cell.length_b   1.000
_cell.length_c   1.000
_cell.angle_alpha   90.00
_cell.angle_beta   90.00
_cell.angle_gamma   90.00
#
_symmetry.space_group_name_H-M   'P 1'
#
loop_
_entity.id
_entity.type
_entity.pdbx_description
1 polymer ?
#
loop_
_entity_poly.entity_id
_entity_poly.type
_entity_poly.pdbx_seq_one_letter_code
_entity_poly.pdbx_strand_id
1 'polypeptide(L)'
;MAPSLDDESSLFNFIVRDGNGVKGIVDSGISKVPRPYIQPPAEQINKKNASKCEIPPIDLSKLDGPEHDEVANQIVRAAETLGFFQVVNHGVPIQLLDSLKQIAHNFFGLPAERKAVYRKEVSPSPLVKYGTSFVPEKEKALEWKDYISMGYTNENEALQQWPMECRDVALQYLKTSHEMVKKLLDVLMANLGVELDDSNIDAFIGKKMVNMNFYPTCPNPELTVGVGRHSDMGTLTILLQDGIGGLHVKVPEM
;
A
#
# COMPACT_ATOMS: atom_id res chain seq x y z
N MET A 1 8.55 14.78 26.73
CA MET A 1 8.01 13.88 27.78
C MET A 1 7.39 12.71 27.05
N ALA A 2 7.59 11.47 27.53
CA ALA A 2 6.86 10.33 26.96
C ALA A 2 5.35 10.57 27.19
N PRO A 3 4.49 10.37 26.16
CA PRO A 3 3.06 10.59 26.32
C PRO A 3 2.49 9.61 27.36
N SER A 4 1.46 10.05 28.09
CA SER A 4 0.67 9.12 28.89
C SER A 4 -0.12 8.24 27.92
N LEU A 5 0.24 6.96 27.84
CA LEU A 5 -0.43 5.99 26.95
C LEU A 5 -1.86 5.66 27.41
N ASP A 6 -2.19 6.01 28.66
CA ASP A 6 -3.49 5.78 29.29
C ASP A 6 -4.48 6.94 29.06
N ASP A 7 -4.01 8.11 28.63
CA ASP A 7 -4.87 9.22 28.22
C ASP A 7 -5.04 9.23 26.70
N GLU A 8 -6.25 8.91 26.23
CA GLU A 8 -6.56 8.84 24.80
C GLU A 8 -6.31 10.18 24.09
N SER A 9 -6.52 11.31 24.76
CA SER A 9 -6.29 12.63 24.15
C SER A 9 -4.81 12.92 23.97
N SER A 10 -3.99 12.71 25.01
CA SER A 10 -2.53 12.82 24.93
C SER A 10 -1.95 11.89 23.87
N LEU A 11 -2.42 10.63 23.83
CA LEU A 11 -1.99 9.64 22.86
C LEU A 11 -2.35 10.06 21.43
N PHE A 12 -3.59 10.48 21.18
CA PHE A 12 -4.02 10.94 19.85
C PHE A 12 -3.19 12.14 19.39
N ASN A 13 -2.93 13.11 20.28
CA ASN A 13 -2.12 14.27 19.95
C ASN A 13 -0.69 13.88 19.57
N PHE A 14 -0.03 13.05 20.38
CA PHE A 14 1.32 12.58 20.10
C PHE A 14 1.43 11.87 18.75
N ILE A 15 0.50 10.96 18.46
CA ILE A 15 0.56 10.11 17.26
C ILE A 15 0.15 10.90 16.01
N VAL A 16 -1.03 11.52 16.06
CA VAL A 16 -1.70 12.09 14.89
C VAL A 16 -1.37 13.57 14.74
N ARG A 17 -1.47 14.35 15.82
CA ARG A 17 -1.30 15.82 15.77
C ARG A 17 0.15 16.27 15.77
N ASP A 18 1.05 15.49 16.35
CA ASP A 18 2.48 15.79 16.34
C ASP A 18 3.20 15.00 15.24
N GLY A 19 2.54 13.99 14.66
CA GLY A 19 3.05 13.22 13.53
C GLY A 19 4.13 12.19 13.92
N ASN A 20 4.14 11.72 15.17
CA ASN A 20 5.03 10.64 15.58
C ASN A 20 4.63 9.29 14.97
N GLY A 21 3.34 9.12 14.66
CA GLY A 21 2.79 7.87 14.13
C GLY A 21 2.88 6.70 15.11
N VAL A 22 2.42 5.53 14.68
CA VAL A 22 2.54 4.29 15.45
C VAL A 22 4.00 3.92 15.67
N LYS A 23 4.88 4.21 14.69
CA LYS A 23 6.32 3.99 14.85
C LYS A 23 6.88 4.71 16.08
N GLY A 24 6.53 5.98 16.29
CA GLY A 24 7.02 6.74 17.45
C GLY A 24 6.55 6.17 18.79
N ILE A 25 5.36 5.55 18.83
CA ILE A 25 4.90 4.82 20.02
C ILE A 25 5.79 3.60 20.26
N VAL A 26 6.07 2.82 19.21
CA VAL A 26 6.93 1.62 19.31
C VAL A 26 8.34 1.99 19.73
N ASP A 27 8.91 3.05 19.17
CA ASP A 27 10.22 3.58 19.54
C ASP A 27 10.28 4.04 21.01
N SER A 28 9.13 4.39 21.61
CA SER A 28 9.00 4.73 23.03
C SER A 28 8.99 3.51 23.96
N GLY A 29 9.08 2.29 23.43
CA GLY A 29 9.27 1.06 24.22
C GLY A 29 7.99 0.48 24.81
N ILE A 30 6.85 0.61 24.12
CA ILE A 30 5.59 0.05 24.60
C ILE A 30 5.63 -1.48 24.73
N SER A 31 4.99 -1.99 25.79
CA SER A 31 4.86 -3.44 26.04
C SER A 31 3.46 -3.99 25.72
N LYS A 32 2.49 -3.10 25.47
CA LYS A 32 1.10 -3.45 25.16
C LYS A 32 0.51 -2.51 24.13
N VAL A 33 -0.42 -3.02 23.33
CA VAL A 33 -1.18 -2.21 22.37
C VAL A 33 -2.13 -1.26 23.14
N PRO A 34 -2.11 0.06 22.86
CA PRO A 34 -3.04 1.00 23.50
C PRO A 34 -4.50 0.74 23.11
N ARG A 35 -5.44 1.09 23.99
CA ARG A 35 -6.88 0.83 23.80
C ARG A 35 -7.43 1.29 22.43
N PRO A 36 -7.07 2.46 21.88
CA PRO A 36 -7.58 2.91 20.58
C PRO A 36 -7.22 2.01 19.40
N TYR A 37 -6.20 1.15 19.53
CA TYR A 37 -5.77 0.22 18.48
C TYR A 37 -6.35 -1.19 18.62
N ILE A 38 -7.09 -1.46 19.71
CA ILE A 38 -7.73 -2.75 19.93
C ILE A 38 -8.96 -2.82 19.01
N GLN A 39 -8.86 -3.67 18.00
CA GLN A 39 -9.93 -3.89 17.04
C GLN A 39 -11.13 -4.59 17.69
N PRO A 40 -12.37 -4.23 17.32
CA PRO A 40 -13.56 -4.96 17.76
C PRO A 40 -13.42 -6.46 17.46
N PRO A 41 -13.97 -7.37 18.29
CA PRO A 41 -13.84 -8.81 18.07
C PRO A 41 -14.25 -9.28 16.67
N ALA A 42 -15.24 -8.60 16.06
CA ALA A 42 -15.68 -8.90 14.71
C ALA A 42 -14.65 -8.52 13.63
N GLU A 43 -13.81 -7.52 13.85
CA GLU A 43 -12.78 -7.03 12.90
C GLU A 43 -11.41 -7.66 13.12
N GLN A 44 -11.20 -8.33 14.25
CA GLN A 44 -9.99 -9.12 14.47
C GLN A 44 -9.91 -10.24 13.42
N ILE A 45 -8.76 -10.32 12.74
CA ILE A 45 -8.52 -11.31 11.70
C ILE A 45 -8.12 -12.63 12.37
N ASN A 46 -8.97 -13.65 12.27
CA ASN A 46 -8.65 -14.98 12.76
C ASN A 46 -7.62 -15.66 11.85
N LYS A 47 -6.34 -15.56 12.24
CA LYS A 47 -5.20 -16.13 11.50
C LYS A 47 -5.16 -17.67 11.54
N LYS A 48 -5.92 -18.33 12.42
CA LYS A 48 -5.87 -19.80 12.57
C LYS A 48 -6.41 -20.55 11.34
N ASN A 49 -7.32 -19.93 10.60
CA ASN A 49 -7.93 -20.53 9.41
C ASN A 49 -7.28 -20.02 8.11
N ALA A 50 -6.20 -19.24 8.20
CA ALA A 50 -5.49 -18.77 7.02
C ALA A 50 -4.63 -19.90 6.43
N SER A 51 -4.79 -20.15 5.15
CA SER A 51 -3.91 -21.00 4.36
C SER A 51 -2.93 -20.15 3.54
N LYS A 52 -1.81 -20.76 3.15
CA LYS A 52 -0.94 -20.14 2.15
C LYS A 52 -1.66 -20.14 0.80
N CYS A 53 -1.47 -19.08 0.02
CA CYS A 53 -1.90 -19.09 -1.37
C CYS A 53 -1.04 -20.09 -2.13
N GLU A 54 -1.66 -21.15 -2.66
CA GLU A 54 -0.99 -22.17 -3.47
C GLU A 54 -1.06 -21.86 -4.98
N ILE A 55 -1.67 -20.74 -5.35
CA ILE A 55 -1.74 -20.30 -6.76
C ILE A 55 -0.34 -19.85 -7.19
N PRO A 56 0.27 -20.48 -8.21
CA PRO A 56 1.57 -20.08 -8.69
C PRO A 56 1.51 -18.68 -9.31
N PRO A 57 2.61 -17.90 -9.23
CA PRO A 57 2.67 -16.61 -9.89
C PRO A 57 2.63 -16.75 -11.41
N ILE A 58 2.02 -15.77 -12.07
CA ILE A 58 1.90 -15.69 -13.53
C ILE A 58 3.19 -15.09 -14.10
N ASP A 59 3.79 -15.77 -15.07
CA ASP A 59 5.01 -15.31 -15.73
C ASP A 59 4.68 -14.34 -16.88
N LEU A 60 4.92 -13.04 -16.66
CA LEU A 60 4.61 -12.02 -17.67
C LEU A 60 5.62 -11.94 -18.80
N SER A 61 6.80 -12.57 -18.70
CA SER A 61 7.77 -12.57 -19.80
C SER A 61 7.30 -13.37 -21.02
N LYS A 62 6.33 -14.25 -20.81
CA LYS A 62 5.69 -15.09 -21.83
C LYS A 62 4.53 -14.41 -22.54
N LEU A 63 4.06 -13.28 -22.01
CA LEU A 63 2.86 -12.60 -22.51
C LEU A 63 3.03 -12.07 -23.94
N ASP A 64 4.22 -11.63 -24.33
CA ASP A 64 4.49 -11.12 -25.69
C ASP A 64 5.00 -12.24 -26.64
N GLY A 65 4.87 -13.50 -26.23
CA GLY A 65 5.43 -14.66 -26.92
C GLY A 65 4.38 -15.64 -27.46
N PRO A 66 4.81 -16.83 -27.91
CA PRO A 66 3.91 -17.89 -28.39
C PRO A 66 2.88 -18.37 -27.36
N GLU A 67 3.13 -18.10 -26.08
CA GLU A 67 2.28 -18.48 -24.95
C GLU A 67 1.29 -17.35 -24.55
N HIS A 68 1.15 -16.30 -25.36
CA HIS A 68 0.29 -15.13 -25.09
C HIS A 68 -1.10 -15.53 -24.57
N ASP A 69 -1.83 -16.34 -25.34
CA ASP A 69 -3.21 -16.72 -25.02
C ASP A 69 -3.29 -17.49 -23.69
N GLU A 70 -2.28 -18.31 -23.37
CA GLU A 70 -2.25 -19.05 -22.11
C GLU A 70 -2.07 -18.11 -20.92
N VAL A 71 -1.11 -17.19 -20.99
CA VAL A 71 -0.85 -16.20 -19.94
C VAL A 71 -2.04 -15.25 -19.77
N ALA A 72 -2.63 -14.80 -20.89
CA ALA A 72 -3.82 -13.96 -20.88
C ALA A 72 -5.00 -14.66 -20.17
N ASN A 73 -5.24 -15.93 -20.49
CA ASN A 73 -6.27 -16.74 -19.83
C ASN A 73 -6.00 -16.94 -18.33
N GLN A 74 -4.74 -17.07 -17.92
CA GLN A 74 -4.39 -17.15 -16.49
C GLN A 74 -4.73 -15.84 -15.75
N ILE A 75 -4.41 -14.68 -16.36
CA ILE A 75 -4.71 -13.36 -15.79
C ILE A 75 -6.23 -13.18 -15.64
N VAL A 76 -6.98 -13.44 -16.72
CA VAL A 76 -8.45 -13.33 -16.74
C VAL A 76 -9.07 -14.23 -15.69
N ARG A 77 -8.71 -15.52 -15.68
CA ARG A 77 -9.25 -16.48 -14.72
C ARG A 77 -8.98 -16.08 -13.28
N ALA A 78 -7.78 -15.59 -12.98
CA ALA A 78 -7.45 -15.16 -11.63
C ALA A 78 -8.24 -13.91 -11.21
N ALA A 79 -8.44 -12.96 -12.13
CA ALA A 79 -9.29 -11.79 -11.91
C ALA A 79 -10.76 -12.15 -11.69
N GLU A 80 -11.30 -13.12 -12.44
CA GLU A 80 -12.71 -13.55 -12.32
C GLU A 80 -13.01 -14.38 -11.07
N THR A 81 -12.04 -15.18 -10.61
CA THR A 81 -12.26 -16.14 -9.52
C THR A 81 -11.89 -15.59 -8.16
N LEU A 82 -10.64 -15.14 -7.99
CA LEU A 82 -10.13 -14.64 -6.72
C LEU A 82 -10.08 -13.11 -6.66
N GLY A 83 -9.94 -12.45 -7.82
CA GLY A 83 -9.68 -11.01 -7.88
C GLY A 83 -8.27 -10.62 -7.42
N PHE A 84 -7.37 -11.60 -7.23
CA PHE A 84 -5.99 -11.43 -6.82
C PHE A 84 -5.09 -12.45 -7.54
N PHE A 85 -3.90 -12.01 -7.93
CA PHE A 85 -2.84 -12.87 -8.47
C PHE A 85 -1.46 -12.27 -8.22
N GLN A 86 -0.44 -13.12 -8.31
CA GLN A 86 0.95 -12.71 -8.26
C GLN A 86 1.55 -12.76 -9.66
N VAL A 87 2.53 -11.90 -9.93
CA VAL A 87 3.25 -11.88 -11.21
C VAL A 87 4.76 -11.97 -10.98
N VAL A 88 5.45 -12.64 -11.89
CA VAL A 88 6.91 -12.72 -11.96
C VAL A 88 7.39 -12.34 -13.35
N ASN A 89 8.69 -12.06 -13.46
CA ASN A 89 9.34 -11.63 -14.72
C ASN A 89 8.61 -10.45 -15.40
N HIS A 90 8.07 -9.54 -14.58
CA HIS A 90 7.21 -8.43 -14.97
C HIS A 90 7.97 -7.20 -15.53
N GLY A 91 9.27 -7.35 -15.85
CA GLY A 91 10.08 -6.30 -16.48
C GLY A 91 10.57 -5.17 -15.56
N VAL A 92 10.11 -5.08 -14.31
CA VAL A 92 10.60 -4.07 -13.35
C VAL A 92 11.90 -4.57 -12.69
N PRO A 93 13.02 -3.82 -12.76
CA PRO A 93 14.30 -4.25 -12.20
C PRO A 93 14.23 -4.52 -10.69
N ILE A 94 14.79 -5.64 -10.24
CA ILE A 94 14.82 -6.03 -8.83
C ILE A 94 15.51 -4.96 -7.97
N GLN A 95 16.58 -4.35 -8.47
CA GLN A 95 17.30 -3.29 -7.77
C GLN A 95 16.42 -2.07 -7.49
N LEU A 96 15.46 -1.77 -8.38
CA LEU A 96 14.49 -0.69 -8.19
C LEU A 96 13.47 -1.05 -7.11
N LEU A 97 12.99 -2.30 -7.08
CA LEU A 97 12.10 -2.80 -6.02
C LEU A 97 12.78 -2.81 -4.65
N ASP A 98 14.06 -3.19 -4.59
CA ASP A 98 14.86 -3.12 -3.36
C ASP A 98 15.09 -1.68 -2.91
N SER A 99 15.39 -0.79 -3.86
CA SER A 99 15.53 0.65 -3.58
C SER A 99 14.24 1.24 -3.01
N LEU A 100 13.06 0.86 -3.54
CA LEU A 100 11.76 1.28 -3.02
C LEU A 100 11.55 0.87 -1.56
N LYS A 101 11.84 -0.39 -1.21
CA LYS A 101 11.75 -0.87 0.17
C LYS A 101 12.69 -0.07 1.07
N GLN A 102 13.93 0.15 0.62
CA GLN A 102 14.92 0.89 1.40
C GLN A 102 14.53 2.35 1.63
N ILE A 103 14.07 3.07 0.60
CA ILE A 103 13.68 4.48 0.75
C ILE A 103 12.41 4.63 1.59
N ALA A 104 11.50 3.65 1.58
CA ALA A 104 10.38 3.64 2.51
C ALA A 104 10.89 3.56 3.95
N HIS A 105 11.79 2.62 4.26
CA HIS A 105 12.44 2.53 5.58
C HIS A 105 13.14 3.84 5.96
N ASN A 106 13.89 4.44 5.04
CA ASN A 106 14.59 5.71 5.28
C ASN A 106 13.61 6.84 5.61
N PHE A 107 12.52 6.98 4.83
CA PHE A 107 11.50 7.99 5.06
C PHE A 107 10.85 7.82 6.44
N PHE A 108 10.44 6.62 6.83
CA PHE A 108 9.82 6.39 8.14
C PHE A 108 10.82 6.49 9.30
N GLY A 109 12.12 6.31 9.03
CA GLY A 109 13.24 6.53 9.95
C GLY A 109 13.58 8.01 10.19
N LEU A 110 13.02 8.94 9.41
CA LEU A 110 13.22 10.37 9.64
C LEU A 110 12.63 10.84 10.98
N PRO A 111 13.16 11.93 11.56
CA PRO A 111 12.54 12.61 12.70
C PRO A 111 11.07 12.96 12.42
N ALA A 112 10.23 12.92 13.47
CA ALA A 112 8.80 13.16 13.35
C ALA A 112 8.50 14.52 12.70
N GLU A 113 9.27 15.56 13.02
CA GLU A 113 9.12 16.92 12.50
C GLU A 113 9.31 16.98 10.98
N ARG A 114 10.18 16.11 10.42
CA ARG A 114 10.42 16.03 8.98
C ARG A 114 9.27 15.34 8.24
N LYS A 115 8.61 14.38 8.87
CA LYS A 115 7.44 13.69 8.30
C LYS A 115 6.14 14.49 8.50
N ALA A 116 6.02 15.16 9.64
CA ALA A 116 4.83 15.90 10.06
C ALA A 116 4.45 17.05 9.11
N VAL A 117 5.39 17.56 8.31
CA VAL A 117 5.12 18.58 7.29
C VAL A 117 4.21 18.09 6.16
N TYR A 118 4.00 16.78 6.00
CA TYR A 118 3.15 16.21 4.96
C TYR A 118 1.76 15.82 5.47
N ARG A 119 1.36 16.19 6.69
CA ARG A 119 0.03 15.82 7.23
C ARG A 119 -1.11 16.58 6.54
N LYS A 120 -2.32 16.02 6.60
CA LYS A 120 -3.53 16.48 5.87
C LYS A 120 -3.81 17.99 5.90
N GLU A 121 -3.43 18.69 6.97
CA GLU A 121 -3.72 20.12 7.16
C GLU A 121 -2.53 21.05 6.91
N VAL A 122 -1.30 20.50 6.85
CA VAL A 122 -0.06 21.29 6.73
C VAL A 122 0.75 20.92 5.49
N SER A 123 0.35 19.86 4.78
CA SER A 123 1.04 19.40 3.57
C SER A 123 1.12 20.51 2.53
N PRO A 124 2.29 20.69 1.89
CA PRO A 124 2.45 21.69 0.82
C PRO A 124 1.56 21.38 -0.39
N SER A 125 1.09 20.13 -0.53
CA SER A 125 0.17 19.70 -1.59
C SER A 125 -0.96 18.85 -1.03
N PRO A 126 -2.22 19.05 -1.46
CA PRO A 126 -3.34 18.19 -1.08
C PRO A 126 -3.23 16.76 -1.63
N LEU A 127 -2.30 16.52 -2.56
CA LEU A 127 -2.04 15.21 -3.16
C LEU A 127 -1.00 14.39 -2.40
N VAL A 128 -0.30 14.99 -1.44
CA VAL A 128 0.70 14.32 -0.62
C VAL A 128 0.21 14.30 0.82
N LYS A 129 0.08 13.11 1.41
CA LYS A 129 -0.46 12.94 2.76
C LYS A 129 0.33 11.91 3.56
N TYR A 130 1.02 12.37 4.59
CA TYR A 130 1.54 11.55 5.68
C TYR A 130 0.49 11.41 6.77
N GLY A 131 0.39 10.22 7.34
CA GLY A 131 -0.47 9.99 8.49
C GLY A 131 -0.28 8.62 9.11
N THR A 132 -1.13 8.36 10.09
CA THR A 132 -1.33 7.06 10.71
C THR A 132 -2.80 6.69 10.56
N SER A 133 -3.11 5.41 10.42
CA SER A 133 -4.46 4.91 10.12
C SER A 133 -5.14 5.57 8.91
N PHE A 134 -6.32 5.13 8.49
CA PHE A 134 -6.94 5.68 7.28
C PHE A 134 -7.51 7.10 7.50
N VAL A 135 -8.45 7.21 8.43
CA VAL A 135 -9.09 8.44 8.91
C VAL A 135 -9.28 8.33 10.44
N PRO A 136 -8.22 8.58 11.23
CA PRO A 136 -8.23 8.40 12.68
C PRO A 136 -9.42 9.05 13.40
N GLU A 137 -9.90 10.20 12.93
CA GLU A 137 -10.98 10.96 13.56
C GLU A 137 -12.36 10.31 13.41
N LYS A 138 -12.51 9.36 12.47
CA LYS A 138 -13.79 8.71 12.18
C LYS A 138 -13.79 7.22 12.52
N GLU A 139 -12.66 6.68 12.91
CA GLU A 139 -12.48 5.26 13.17
C GLU A 139 -12.92 4.88 14.59
N LYS A 140 -13.51 3.69 14.71
CA LYS A 140 -13.84 3.10 16.02
C LYS A 140 -12.62 2.51 16.72
N ALA A 141 -11.68 2.00 15.92
CA ALA A 141 -10.38 1.49 16.35
C ALA A 141 -9.36 1.79 15.24
N LEU A 142 -8.20 2.30 15.63
CA LEU A 142 -7.11 2.68 14.74
C LEU A 142 -6.38 1.45 14.19
N GLU A 143 -5.86 1.59 12.97
CA GLU A 143 -4.99 0.62 12.31
C GLU A 143 -3.53 0.80 12.77
N TRP A 144 -2.82 -0.31 12.92
CA TRP A 144 -1.41 -0.35 13.31
C TRP A 144 -0.49 -0.06 12.12
N LYS A 145 -0.61 1.13 11.55
CA LYS A 145 0.07 1.52 10.30
C LYS A 145 0.35 3.01 10.24
N ASP A 146 1.55 3.34 9.79
CA ASP A 146 1.90 4.67 9.27
C ASP A 146 1.98 4.62 7.74
N TYR A 147 1.68 5.72 7.06
CA TYR A 147 1.75 5.78 5.61
C TYR A 147 2.14 7.17 5.11
N ILE A 148 2.74 7.21 3.92
CA ILE A 148 2.81 8.39 3.06
C ILE A 148 2.14 8.04 1.74
N SER A 149 1.13 8.82 1.39
CA SER A 149 0.38 8.72 0.13
C SER A 149 0.81 9.86 -0.79
N MET A 150 1.17 9.52 -2.02
CA MET A 150 1.66 10.47 -3.02
C MET A 150 0.85 10.30 -4.31
N GLY A 151 -0.09 11.21 -4.52
CA GLY A 151 -0.83 11.31 -5.77
C GLY A 151 0.08 11.82 -6.89
N TYR A 152 -0.04 11.22 -8.07
CA TYR A 152 0.67 11.60 -9.27
C TYR A 152 -0.29 12.26 -10.27
N THR A 153 0.10 13.43 -10.76
CA THR A 153 -0.59 14.21 -11.79
C THR A 153 0.33 14.40 -13.00
N ASN A 154 1.49 15.01 -12.76
CA ASN A 154 2.58 15.16 -13.72
C ASN A 154 3.93 15.16 -12.99
N GLU A 155 5.01 14.99 -13.76
CA GLU A 155 6.36 14.91 -13.21
C GLU A 155 6.82 16.20 -12.53
N ASN A 156 6.47 17.37 -13.07
CA ASN A 156 6.87 18.65 -12.47
C ASN A 156 6.26 18.85 -11.07
N GLU A 157 4.96 18.56 -10.91
CA GLU A 157 4.30 18.60 -9.60
C GLU A 157 4.91 17.57 -8.63
N ALA A 158 5.16 16.34 -9.08
CA ALA A 158 5.80 15.34 -8.24
C ALA A 158 7.21 15.77 -7.80
N LEU A 159 8.00 16.35 -8.71
CA LEU A 159 9.35 16.86 -8.41
C LEU A 159 9.34 17.96 -7.35
N GLN A 160 8.29 18.79 -7.33
CA GLN A 160 8.16 19.92 -6.39
C GLN A 160 7.52 19.52 -5.05
N GLN A 161 6.57 18.58 -5.05
CA GLN A 161 5.67 18.35 -3.92
C GLN A 161 5.96 17.06 -3.14
N TRP A 162 6.54 16.04 -3.76
CA TRP A 162 6.82 14.77 -3.08
C TRP A 162 8.04 14.90 -2.13
N PRO A 163 8.11 14.09 -1.06
CA PRO A 163 9.25 14.10 -0.17
C PRO A 163 10.55 13.77 -0.88
N MET A 164 11.56 14.62 -0.75
CA MET A 164 12.84 14.49 -1.47
C MET A 164 13.51 13.14 -1.19
N GLU A 165 13.29 12.57 -0.01
CA GLU A 165 13.89 11.32 0.45
C GLU A 165 13.39 10.08 -0.30
N CYS A 166 12.19 10.13 -0.90
CA CYS A 166 11.60 9.00 -1.62
C CYS A 166 11.18 9.31 -3.07
N ARG A 167 11.15 10.59 -3.44
CA ARG A 167 10.60 11.11 -4.70
C ARG A 167 11.18 10.45 -5.94
N ASP A 168 12.50 10.49 -6.11
CA ASP A 168 13.13 10.11 -7.39
C ASP A 168 12.97 8.61 -7.66
N VAL A 169 13.11 7.77 -6.62
CA VAL A 169 12.91 6.32 -6.71
C VAL A 169 11.44 5.98 -6.94
N ALA A 170 10.50 6.67 -6.27
CA ALA A 170 9.07 6.47 -6.47
C ALA A 170 8.61 6.87 -7.89
N LEU A 171 9.16 7.96 -8.43
CA LEU A 171 8.92 8.38 -9.81
C LEU A 171 9.47 7.38 -10.82
N GLN A 172 10.70 6.91 -10.59
CA GLN A 172 11.32 5.89 -11.44
C GLN A 172 10.49 4.60 -11.43
N TYR A 173 9.98 4.18 -10.27
CA TYR A 173 9.08 3.04 -10.17
C TYR A 173 7.81 3.26 -10.98
N LEU A 174 7.09 4.37 -10.78
CA LEU A 174 5.86 4.66 -11.52
C LEU A 174 6.06 4.55 -13.04
N LYS A 175 7.13 5.15 -13.55
CA LYS A 175 7.47 5.10 -14.98
C LYS A 175 7.77 3.68 -15.46
N THR A 176 8.55 2.94 -14.67
CA THR A 176 9.01 1.59 -15.04
C THR A 176 7.88 0.54 -14.91
N SER A 177 6.99 0.68 -13.93
CA SER A 177 5.83 -0.20 -13.75
C SER A 177 4.70 0.07 -14.75
N HIS A 178 4.69 1.23 -15.40
CA HIS A 178 3.60 1.65 -16.29
C HIS A 178 3.36 0.65 -17.41
N GLU A 179 4.42 0.16 -18.03
CA GLU A 179 4.33 -0.82 -19.11
C GLU A 179 3.69 -2.15 -18.65
N MET A 180 4.07 -2.63 -17.48
CA MET A 180 3.44 -3.81 -16.87
C MET A 180 1.95 -3.58 -16.62
N VAL A 181 1.57 -2.41 -16.09
CA VAL A 181 0.17 -2.07 -15.84
C VAL A 181 -0.63 -1.99 -17.14
N LYS A 182 -0.06 -1.41 -18.20
CA LYS A 182 -0.69 -1.36 -19.53
C LYS A 182 -1.01 -2.76 -20.04
N LYS A 183 -0.03 -3.66 -20.06
CA LYS A 183 -0.21 -5.04 -20.53
C LYS A 183 -1.28 -5.79 -19.75
N LEU A 184 -1.33 -5.62 -18.42
CA LEU A 184 -2.37 -6.23 -17.59
C LEU A 184 -3.76 -5.68 -17.94
N LEU A 185 -3.90 -4.37 -18.13
CA LEU A 185 -5.15 -3.75 -18.53
C LEU A 185 -5.58 -4.18 -19.93
N ASP A 186 -4.66 -4.23 -20.89
CA ASP A 186 -4.95 -4.63 -22.27
C ASP A 186 -5.56 -6.04 -22.31
N VAL A 187 -4.97 -6.99 -21.58
CA VAL A 187 -5.50 -8.37 -21.45
C VAL A 187 -6.90 -8.38 -20.83
N LEU A 188 -7.09 -7.67 -19.71
CA LEU A 188 -8.36 -7.66 -19.00
C LEU A 188 -9.47 -7.00 -19.83
N MET A 189 -9.16 -5.91 -20.52
CA MET A 189 -10.11 -5.17 -21.35
C MET A 189 -10.42 -5.92 -22.65
N ALA A 190 -9.43 -6.57 -23.27
CA ALA A 190 -9.65 -7.41 -24.45
C ALA A 190 -10.63 -8.55 -24.16
N ASN A 191 -10.54 -9.17 -22.97
CA ASN A 191 -11.52 -10.18 -22.54
C ASN A 191 -12.95 -9.63 -22.37
N LEU A 192 -13.07 -8.33 -22.08
CA LEU A 192 -14.36 -7.62 -22.03
C LEU A 192 -14.82 -7.12 -23.42
N GLY A 193 -14.09 -7.44 -24.48
CA GLY A 193 -14.39 -6.99 -25.85
C GLY A 193 -14.03 -5.52 -26.11
N VAL A 194 -13.12 -4.95 -25.32
CA VAL A 194 -12.66 -3.56 -25.46
C VAL A 194 -11.19 -3.56 -25.88
N GLU A 195 -10.92 -3.00 -27.05
CA GLU A 195 -9.55 -2.74 -27.52
C GLU A 195 -9.03 -1.44 -26.90
N LEU A 196 -7.91 -1.55 -26.18
CA LEU A 196 -7.17 -0.40 -25.68
C LEU A 196 -6.11 0.04 -26.68
N ASP A 197 -5.87 1.34 -26.72
CA ASP A 197 -4.76 1.95 -27.44
C ASP A 197 -4.13 3.06 -26.58
N ASP A 198 -3.02 3.63 -27.05
CA ASP A 198 -2.32 4.70 -26.34
C ASP A 198 -3.18 5.96 -26.13
N SER A 199 -4.27 6.14 -26.88
CA SER A 199 -5.16 7.29 -26.76
C SER A 199 -6.19 7.13 -25.64
N ASN A 200 -6.55 5.90 -25.26
CA ASN A 200 -7.60 5.63 -24.28
C ASN A 200 -7.11 4.95 -22.98
N ILE A 201 -5.93 4.32 -22.98
CA ILE A 201 -5.42 3.53 -21.84
C ILE A 201 -5.22 4.36 -20.57
N ASP A 202 -4.76 5.61 -20.70
CA ASP A 202 -4.57 6.49 -19.55
C ASP A 202 -5.90 6.90 -18.89
N ALA A 203 -7.01 6.87 -19.63
CA ALA A 203 -8.34 7.10 -19.05
C ALA A 203 -8.78 5.95 -18.13
N PHE A 204 -8.39 4.70 -18.45
CA PHE A 204 -8.66 3.52 -17.61
C PHE A 204 -7.72 3.41 -16.41
N ILE A 205 -6.46 3.81 -16.57
CA ILE A 205 -5.52 3.92 -15.44
C ILE A 205 -5.98 5.01 -14.47
N GLY A 206 -6.51 6.12 -15.00
CA GLY A 206 -7.04 7.22 -14.21
C GLY A 206 -5.99 7.84 -13.28
N LYS A 207 -6.38 8.10 -12.03
CA LYS A 207 -5.52 8.72 -11.02
C LYS A 207 -4.48 7.73 -10.50
N LYS A 208 -3.21 8.02 -10.77
CA LYS A 208 -2.06 7.25 -10.27
C LYS A 208 -1.70 7.69 -8.84
N MET A 209 -1.38 6.73 -7.97
CA MET A 209 -1.02 7.00 -6.57
C MET A 209 0.02 5.99 -6.09
N VAL A 210 1.04 6.47 -5.37
CA VAL A 210 2.02 5.62 -4.69
C VAL A 210 1.80 5.76 -3.19
N ASN A 211 1.52 4.64 -2.53
CA ASN A 211 1.42 4.57 -1.08
C ASN A 211 2.60 3.76 -0.54
N MET A 212 3.40 4.36 0.33
CA MET A 212 4.37 3.62 1.15
C MET A 212 3.75 3.42 2.52
N ASN A 213 3.63 2.16 2.93
CA ASN A 213 3.06 1.77 4.21
C ASN A 213 4.18 1.24 5.12
N PHE A 214 4.10 1.56 6.40
CA PHE A 214 5.01 1.08 7.42
C PHE A 214 4.24 0.47 8.59
N TYR A 215 4.55 -0.78 8.87
CA TYR A 215 3.90 -1.58 9.91
C TYR A 215 4.93 -1.87 11.00
N PRO A 216 5.04 -1.05 12.05
CA PRO A 216 6.02 -1.28 13.10
C PRO A 216 5.65 -2.54 13.91
N THR A 217 6.65 -3.16 14.54
CA THR A 217 6.44 -4.35 15.39
C THR A 217 5.34 -4.11 16.43
N CYS A 218 4.37 -5.01 16.49
CA CYS A 218 3.22 -4.91 17.39
C CYS A 218 3.40 -5.85 18.60
N PRO A 219 3.23 -5.38 19.86
CA PRO A 219 3.36 -6.23 21.04
C PRO A 219 2.19 -7.21 21.24
N ASN A 220 1.00 -6.90 20.70
CA ASN A 220 -0.19 -7.77 20.75
C ASN A 220 -0.84 -7.86 19.35
N PRO A 221 -0.20 -8.54 18.38
CA PRO A 221 -0.63 -8.56 16.98
C PRO A 221 -1.96 -9.29 16.73
N GLU A 222 -2.52 -9.94 17.74
CA GLU A 222 -3.85 -10.55 17.76
C GLU A 222 -4.98 -9.54 18.07
N LEU A 223 -4.66 -8.42 18.72
CA LEU A 223 -5.64 -7.41 19.13
C LEU A 223 -5.84 -6.30 18.10
N THR A 224 -4.94 -6.18 17.12
CA THR A 224 -4.96 -5.10 16.12
C THR A 224 -4.75 -5.63 14.70
N VAL A 225 -4.86 -4.75 13.72
CA VAL A 225 -4.63 -5.04 12.29
C VAL A 225 -3.77 -3.95 11.68
N GLY A 226 -2.95 -4.29 10.69
CA GLY A 226 -2.22 -3.30 9.90
C GLY A 226 -3.16 -2.53 8.96
N VAL A 227 -4.11 -3.21 8.34
CA VAL A 227 -5.22 -2.61 7.59
C VAL A 227 -6.47 -3.48 7.83
N GLY A 228 -7.62 -2.85 8.04
CA GLY A 228 -8.90 -3.54 8.23
C GLY A 228 -9.43 -4.20 6.95
N ARG A 229 -10.55 -4.90 7.06
CA ARG A 229 -11.24 -5.48 5.89
C ARG A 229 -11.72 -4.37 4.97
N HIS A 230 -11.34 -4.42 3.71
CA HIS A 230 -11.78 -3.47 2.69
C HIS A 230 -11.67 -4.10 1.30
N SER A 231 -12.28 -3.43 0.33
CA SER A 231 -11.98 -3.61 -1.08
C SER A 231 -11.30 -2.35 -1.58
N ASP A 232 -10.31 -2.51 -2.45
CA ASP A 232 -9.63 -1.37 -3.04
C ASP A 232 -10.57 -0.55 -3.92
N MET A 233 -10.38 0.76 -3.89
CA MET A 233 -11.08 1.69 -4.76
C MET A 233 -10.17 2.03 -5.92
N GLY A 234 -10.57 1.67 -7.14
CA GLY A 234 -9.80 1.96 -8.36
C GLY A 234 -9.84 0.80 -9.35
N THR A 235 -9.02 0.90 -10.40
CA THR A 235 -8.96 -0.11 -11.46
C THR A 235 -8.09 -1.31 -11.08
N LEU A 236 -6.84 -1.07 -10.68
CA LEU A 236 -5.88 -2.10 -10.28
C LEU A 236 -4.96 -1.58 -9.16
N THR A 237 -4.60 -2.47 -8.23
CA THR A 237 -3.58 -2.22 -7.21
C THR A 237 -2.36 -3.11 -7.47
N ILE A 238 -1.18 -2.49 -7.59
CA ILE A 238 0.09 -3.22 -7.65
C ILE A 238 0.74 -3.15 -6.27
N LEU A 239 0.89 -4.30 -5.61
CA LEU A 239 1.46 -4.41 -4.27
C LEU A 239 2.88 -5.00 -4.32
N LEU A 240 3.85 -4.24 -3.82
CA LEU A 240 5.19 -4.73 -3.50
C LEU A 240 5.28 -4.96 -1.99
N GLN A 241 5.56 -6.20 -1.58
CA GLN A 241 5.76 -6.56 -0.17
C GLN A 241 7.24 -6.68 0.19
N ASP A 242 7.54 -6.58 1.48
CA ASP A 242 8.85 -6.93 2.02
C ASP A 242 8.99 -8.46 2.18
N GLY A 243 10.08 -8.91 2.81
CA GLY A 243 10.34 -10.33 3.03
C GLY A 243 9.44 -10.99 4.09
N ILE A 244 8.61 -10.22 4.81
CA ILE A 244 7.74 -10.71 5.87
C ILE A 244 6.30 -10.88 5.35
N GLY A 245 5.81 -9.90 4.59
CA GLY A 245 4.46 -9.88 4.06
C GLY A 245 3.40 -9.56 5.13
N GLY A 246 2.26 -10.24 5.08
CA GLY A 246 1.14 -10.03 6.02
C GLY A 246 -0.22 -9.76 5.37
N LEU A 247 -0.27 -9.69 4.04
CA LEU A 247 -1.53 -9.62 3.28
C LEU A 247 -2.38 -10.87 3.56
N HIS A 248 -3.67 -10.64 3.84
CA HIS A 248 -4.69 -11.68 3.92
C HIS A 248 -5.81 -11.33 2.94
N VAL A 249 -6.14 -12.26 2.05
CA VAL A 249 -7.23 -12.13 1.08
C VAL A 249 -8.37 -13.02 1.52
N LYS A 250 -9.60 -12.50 1.53
CA LYS A 250 -10.79 -13.31 1.79
C LYS A 250 -11.06 -14.16 0.55
N VAL A 251 -10.99 -15.48 0.72
CA VAL A 251 -11.43 -16.43 -0.33
C VAL A 251 -12.95 -16.56 -0.29
N PRO A 252 -13.63 -16.69 -1.45
CA PRO A 252 -15.05 -17.02 -1.49
C PRO A 252 -15.32 -18.32 -0.72
N GLU A 253 -16.41 -18.37 0.04
CA GLU A 253 -16.91 -19.64 0.57
C GLU A 253 -17.39 -20.48 -0.62
N MET A 254 -16.87 -21.72 -0.74
CA MET A 254 -17.32 -22.68 -1.75
C MET A 254 -18.75 -23.15 -1.49
#